data_AF-A0A1Y1S8K9-F1
#
_entry.id   AF-A0A1Y1S8K9-F1
#
_cell.length_a   1.000
_cell.length_b   1.000
_cell.length_c   1.000
_cell.angle_alpha   90.00
_cell.angle_beta   90.00
_cell.angle_gamma   90.00
#
_symmetry.space_group_name_H-M   'P 1'
#
loop_
_entity.id
_entity.type
_entity.pdbx_description
1 polymer ?
#
loop_
_entity_poly.entity_id
_entity_poly.type
_entity_poly.pdbx_seq_one_letter_code
_entity_poly.pdbx_strand_id
1 'polypeptide(L)'
;MTEANNGKTILIETSVGILLRNNDKFVGAQRFESIEEAYELYKNQKMSESVSEFIKSQKCKIFTKFKPVYLNDMDHLIADKAVDTKVTDIEIAEALEMTTEEVLHMTQILAHKMSGVTKRPDVVELYKLVETFDKDINKRTMRIKEWYALHFPELTTDDCTEYLMCLLKIRNREEFVKNNTGEPELVNLAKNSMGRPFGAEEIEHIVFDTENILKDIQNRKDVYDLLNETVKNDYPNLYELMGQTNNDLLTLCRLFSISNSTLHKMTGPAIQVLGSKKDKSKYGAIFNTSYLARSKVDQGKISRMLGNKISLCAKIDEEKMENGKYGSSFREAINAKIDELNGLKQSKKKISVSEFTKKVYKKSPVEFVKK
;
A
#
# COMPACT_ATOMS: atom_id res chain seq x y z
N MET A 1 -48.01 -43.50 31.76
CA MET A 1 -47.33 -44.04 30.56
C MET A 1 -47.27 -42.89 29.56
N THR A 2 -46.17 -42.21 29.29
CA THR A 2 -44.75 -42.53 29.38
C THR A 2 -43.98 -41.27 29.78
N GLU A 3 -43.21 -41.34 30.87
CA GLU A 3 -42.10 -40.42 31.13
C GLU A 3 -41.07 -40.61 30.01
N ALA A 4 -41.18 -39.82 28.95
CA ALA A 4 -40.28 -39.88 27.81
C ALA A 4 -39.11 -38.92 28.06
N ASN A 5 -37.98 -39.47 28.50
CA ASN A 5 -36.62 -38.96 28.33
C ASN A 5 -36.41 -37.45 28.48
N ASN A 6 -35.97 -37.03 29.68
CA ASN A 6 -35.27 -35.76 29.92
C ASN A 6 -33.93 -35.72 29.15
N GLY A 7 -33.99 -35.71 27.81
CA GLY A 7 -32.85 -35.43 26.94
C GLY A 7 -32.43 -33.97 27.12
N LYS A 8 -31.12 -33.74 27.24
CA LYS A 8 -30.57 -32.38 27.35
C LYS A 8 -30.80 -31.66 26.02
N THR A 9 -31.60 -30.60 26.03
CA THR A 9 -31.69 -29.69 24.88
C THR A 9 -30.44 -28.82 24.84
N ILE A 10 -29.73 -28.84 23.71
CA ILE A 10 -28.52 -28.08 23.43
C ILE A 10 -28.90 -26.95 22.48
N LEU A 11 -28.53 -25.73 22.85
CA LEU A 11 -28.62 -24.57 21.98
C LEU A 11 -27.31 -24.45 21.20
N ILE A 12 -27.42 -24.36 19.88
CA ILE A 12 -26.30 -24.29 18.94
C ILE A 12 -26.43 -22.95 18.22
N GLU A 13 -25.46 -22.08 18.45
CA GLU A 13 -25.34 -20.81 17.74
C GLU A 13 -24.59 -21.05 16.43
N THR A 14 -25.19 -20.62 15.32
CA THR A 14 -24.58 -20.67 13.99
C THR A 14 -24.54 -19.27 13.38
N SER A 15 -23.67 -19.06 12.40
CA SER A 15 -23.54 -17.79 11.67
C SER A 15 -24.83 -17.29 11.02
N VAL A 16 -25.82 -18.17 10.83
CA VAL A 16 -27.07 -17.91 10.10
C VAL A 16 -28.30 -17.93 11.01
N GLY A 17 -28.19 -18.45 12.22
CA GLY A 17 -29.30 -18.57 13.16
C GLY A 17 -29.00 -19.39 14.40
N ILE A 18 -30.04 -19.64 15.19
CA ILE A 18 -29.97 -20.45 16.41
C ILE A 18 -30.74 -21.75 16.19
N LEU A 19 -30.08 -22.85 16.56
CA LEU A 19 -30.63 -24.19 16.46
C LEU A 19 -30.79 -24.80 17.86
N LEU A 20 -31.89 -25.52 18.08
CA LEU A 20 -32.14 -26.28 19.29
C LEU A 20 -32.11 -27.78 18.93
N ARG A 21 -31.17 -28.51 19.50
CA ARG A 21 -31.03 -29.96 19.31
C ARG A 21 -31.38 -30.69 20.60
N ASN A 22 -32.22 -31.73 20.53
CA ASN A 22 -32.46 -32.64 21.64
C ASN A 22 -32.04 -34.05 21.21
N ASN A 23 -31.00 -34.58 21.86
CA ASN A 23 -30.31 -35.80 21.45
C ASN A 23 -29.85 -35.72 19.97
N ASP A 24 -30.54 -36.37 19.03
CA ASP A 24 -30.20 -36.44 17.60
C ASP A 24 -31.21 -35.77 16.66
N LYS A 25 -32.21 -35.06 17.19
CA LYS A 25 -33.20 -34.33 16.38
C LYS A 25 -33.20 -32.84 16.66
N PHE A 26 -33.34 -32.04 15.62
CA PHE A 26 -33.59 -30.60 15.73
C PHE A 26 -35.03 -30.38 16.20
N VAL A 27 -35.20 -29.64 17.30
CA VAL A 27 -36.47 -29.34 17.96
C VAL A 27 -36.99 -27.96 17.58
N GLY A 28 -36.09 -27.08 17.15
CA GLY A 28 -36.44 -25.75 16.65
C GLY A 28 -35.24 -25.11 15.99
N ALA A 29 -35.51 -24.31 14.97
CA ALA A 29 -34.53 -23.53 14.26
C ALA A 29 -35.09 -22.13 14.05
N GLN A 30 -34.30 -21.11 14.33
CA GLN A 30 -34.63 -19.73 14.05
C GLN A 30 -33.50 -19.10 13.26
N ARG A 31 -33.85 -18.61 12.07
CA ARG A 31 -32.94 -17.85 11.22
C ARG A 31 -32.86 -16.41 11.69
N PHE A 32 -31.69 -15.79 11.59
CA PHE A 32 -31.56 -14.34 11.76
C PHE A 32 -32.24 -13.59 10.60
N GLU A 33 -32.97 -12.53 10.90
CA GLU A 33 -33.66 -11.70 9.91
C GLU A 33 -32.67 -10.83 9.13
N SER A 34 -31.59 -10.38 9.79
CA SER A 34 -30.51 -9.61 9.17
C SER A 34 -29.12 -10.04 9.68
N ILE A 35 -28.10 -9.80 8.85
CA ILE A 35 -26.69 -9.92 9.27
C ILE A 35 -26.36 -8.91 10.39
N GLU A 36 -27.07 -7.77 10.48
CA GLU A 36 -26.95 -6.87 11.64
C GLU A 36 -27.32 -7.57 12.95
N GLU A 37 -28.38 -8.37 12.95
CA GLU A 37 -28.86 -9.09 14.12
C GLU A 37 -27.82 -10.12 14.61
N ALA A 38 -27.27 -10.89 13.67
CA ALA A 38 -26.17 -11.80 13.94
C ALA A 38 -24.93 -11.05 14.48
N TYR A 39 -24.59 -9.91 13.88
CA TYR A 39 -23.46 -9.08 14.32
C TYR A 39 -23.64 -8.52 15.73
N GLU A 40 -24.83 -8.02 16.08
CA GLU A 40 -25.12 -7.51 17.42
C GLU A 40 -25.10 -8.62 18.48
N LEU A 41 -25.59 -9.81 18.13
CA LEU A 41 -25.53 -10.97 19.01
C LEU A 41 -24.08 -11.37 19.31
N TYR A 42 -23.24 -11.51 18.29
CA TYR A 42 -21.86 -11.95 18.49
C TYR A 42 -20.92 -10.88 19.06
N LYS A 43 -21.06 -9.62 18.65
CA LYS A 43 -20.16 -8.54 19.09
C LYS A 43 -20.61 -7.89 20.40
N ASN A 44 -21.90 -7.61 20.52
CA ASN A 44 -22.44 -6.83 21.65
C ASN A 44 -23.13 -7.72 22.70
N GLN A 45 -23.22 -9.04 22.47
CA GLN A 45 -23.95 -9.99 23.33
C GLN A 45 -25.41 -9.58 23.57
N LYS A 46 -25.98 -8.77 22.68
CA LYS A 46 -27.37 -8.34 22.74
C LYS A 46 -28.20 -9.29 21.89
N MET A 47 -29.10 -10.02 22.53
CA MET A 47 -30.07 -10.85 21.81
C MET A 47 -31.21 -9.97 21.30
N SER A 48 -31.63 -10.21 20.06
CA SER A 48 -32.81 -9.57 19.50
C SER A 48 -34.07 -10.01 20.24
N GLU A 49 -35.13 -9.19 20.12
CA GLU A 49 -36.44 -9.52 20.67
C GLU A 49 -36.96 -10.84 20.08
N SER A 50 -36.79 -11.04 18.76
CA SER A 50 -37.15 -12.25 18.01
C SER A 50 -36.50 -13.52 18.57
N VAL A 51 -35.18 -13.46 18.83
CA VAL A 51 -34.42 -14.57 19.43
C VAL A 51 -34.85 -14.83 20.87
N SER A 52 -35.09 -13.77 21.63
CA SER A 52 -35.48 -13.89 23.04
C SER A 52 -36.89 -14.50 23.20
N GLU A 53 -37.81 -14.18 22.30
CA GLU A 53 -39.17 -14.74 22.27
C GLU A 53 -39.15 -16.22 21.88
N PHE A 54 -38.34 -16.59 20.89
CA PHE A 54 -38.16 -17.98 20.51
C PHE A 54 -37.61 -18.85 21.66
N ILE A 55 -36.58 -18.38 22.36
CA ILE A 55 -36.02 -19.08 23.52
C ILE A 55 -37.05 -19.21 24.65
N LYS A 56 -37.88 -18.19 24.88
CA LYS A 56 -38.97 -18.22 25.89
C LYS A 56 -40.12 -19.15 25.50
N SER A 57 -40.41 -19.27 24.20
CA SER A 57 -41.48 -20.14 23.68
C SER A 57 -41.16 -21.62 23.87
N GLN A 58 -39.88 -21.98 23.80
CA GLN A 58 -39.37 -23.33 24.01
C GLN A 58 -39.13 -23.54 25.52
N LYS A 59 -40.08 -24.15 26.23
CA LYS A 59 -40.02 -24.48 27.68
C LYS A 59 -38.91 -25.49 28.05
N CYS A 60 -37.67 -25.26 27.65
CA CYS A 60 -36.54 -26.15 27.91
C CYS A 60 -35.72 -25.68 29.12
N LYS A 61 -35.27 -26.64 29.94
CA LYS A 61 -34.21 -26.38 30.94
C LYS A 61 -32.90 -26.19 30.18
N ILE A 62 -32.58 -24.94 29.87
CA ILE A 62 -31.35 -24.54 29.17
C ILE A 62 -30.16 -24.88 30.08
N PHE A 63 -29.45 -25.97 29.79
CA PHE A 63 -28.16 -26.23 30.40
C PHE A 63 -27.10 -25.52 29.56
N THR A 64 -26.68 -24.36 30.04
CA THR A 64 -25.57 -23.56 29.50
C THR A 64 -24.33 -24.44 29.28
N LYS A 65 -23.80 -24.46 28.05
CA LYS A 65 -22.36 -24.55 27.79
C LYS A 65 -22.06 -24.04 26.38
N PHE A 66 -21.42 -22.87 26.36
CA PHE A 66 -20.97 -22.14 25.19
C PHE A 66 -19.97 -22.93 24.35
N LYS A 67 -20.12 -22.88 23.02
CA LYS A 67 -19.03 -23.03 22.05
C LYS A 67 -19.37 -22.29 20.75
N PRO A 68 -18.67 -21.19 20.41
CA PRO A 68 -18.66 -20.69 19.04
C PRO A 68 -17.79 -21.59 18.13
N VAL A 69 -18.21 -21.76 16.87
CA VAL A 69 -17.43 -22.46 15.83
C VAL A 69 -16.36 -21.51 15.30
N TYR A 70 -15.10 -21.94 15.40
CA TYR A 70 -13.93 -21.21 14.92
C TYR A 70 -13.90 -21.19 13.38
N LEU A 71 -13.71 -20.00 12.79
CA LEU A 71 -13.12 -19.86 11.46
C LEU A 71 -11.67 -19.41 11.65
N ASN A 72 -10.74 -20.34 11.40
CA ASN A 72 -9.30 -20.19 11.21
C ASN A 72 -8.55 -19.16 12.09
N ASP A 73 -7.79 -19.69 13.04
CA ASP A 73 -6.61 -19.10 13.70
C ASP A 73 -6.67 -17.59 13.96
N MET A 74 -7.22 -17.19 15.11
CA MET A 74 -6.57 -16.22 15.99
C MET A 74 -7.06 -16.41 17.44
N ASP A 75 -6.09 -16.58 18.33
CA ASP A 75 -6.24 -16.77 19.77
C ASP A 75 -6.99 -15.62 20.46
N HIS A 76 -7.99 -15.97 21.29
CA HIS A 76 -8.18 -15.56 22.69
C HIS A 76 -9.66 -15.68 23.11
N LEU A 77 -10.02 -16.78 23.79
CA LEU A 77 -10.64 -16.81 25.14
C LEU A 77 -11.05 -18.25 25.51
N ILE A 78 -10.75 -18.58 26.77
CA ILE A 78 -10.64 -19.90 27.40
C ILE A 78 -11.99 -20.38 27.97
N ALA A 79 -12.33 -21.68 27.84
CA ALA A 79 -12.78 -22.53 28.96
C ALA A 79 -13.00 -24.02 28.59
N ASP A 80 -12.55 -24.88 29.51
CA ASP A 80 -12.48 -26.33 29.51
C ASP A 80 -13.81 -27.11 29.39
N LYS A 81 -13.69 -28.33 28.83
CA LYS A 81 -14.66 -29.43 28.67
C LYS A 81 -15.44 -29.42 27.34
N ALA A 82 -14.73 -29.85 26.29
CA ALA A 82 -15.31 -30.22 25.02
C ALA A 82 -16.22 -31.46 25.14
N VAL A 83 -17.51 -31.31 24.82
CA VAL A 83 -18.31 -32.42 24.29
C VAL A 83 -18.20 -32.30 22.76
N ASP A 84 -17.73 -33.39 22.14
CA ASP A 84 -17.60 -33.55 20.68
C ASP A 84 -18.99 -33.67 20.06
N THR A 85 -19.52 -32.57 19.53
CA THR A 85 -20.64 -32.61 18.58
C THR A 85 -20.30 -31.65 17.45
N LYS A 86 -19.54 -32.15 16.46
CA LYS A 86 -19.33 -31.44 15.20
C LYS A 86 -20.65 -31.47 14.44
N VAL A 87 -21.31 -30.33 14.32
CA VAL A 87 -22.43 -30.17 13.40
C VAL A 87 -21.85 -29.78 12.06
N THR A 88 -22.31 -30.43 10.99
CA THR A 88 -21.86 -30.15 9.62
C THR A 88 -22.72 -29.07 8.98
N ASP A 89 -22.16 -28.32 8.01
CA ASP A 89 -22.88 -27.26 7.30
C ASP A 89 -24.15 -27.78 6.59
N ILE A 90 -24.17 -29.07 6.25
CA ILE A 90 -25.32 -29.78 5.66
C ILE A 90 -26.47 -29.88 6.66
N GLU A 91 -26.19 -30.27 7.90
CA GLU A 91 -27.19 -30.38 8.97
C GLU A 91 -27.77 -29.01 9.35
N ILE A 92 -26.97 -27.94 9.25
CA ILE A 92 -27.40 -26.56 9.49
C ILE A 92 -28.31 -26.08 8.34
N ALA A 93 -27.92 -26.36 7.10
CA ALA A 93 -28.68 -26.03 5.91
C ALA A 93 -30.06 -26.72 5.91
N GLU A 94 -30.09 -28.02 6.25
CA GLU A 94 -31.33 -28.79 6.38
C GLU A 94 -32.24 -28.27 7.50
N ALA A 95 -31.67 -27.89 8.66
CA ALA A 95 -32.45 -27.40 9.78
C ALA A 95 -33.03 -25.99 9.59
N LEU A 96 -32.37 -25.15 8.77
CA LEU A 96 -32.79 -23.77 8.48
C LEU A 96 -33.54 -23.63 7.16
N GLU A 97 -33.82 -24.73 6.46
CA GLU A 97 -34.44 -24.74 5.12
C GLU A 97 -33.67 -23.86 4.12
N MET A 98 -32.33 -23.91 4.16
CA MET A 98 -31.44 -23.12 3.31
C MET A 98 -30.54 -24.03 2.46
N THR A 99 -29.96 -23.46 1.41
CA THR A 99 -28.89 -24.12 0.67
C THR A 99 -27.55 -23.97 1.40
N THR A 100 -26.64 -24.92 1.20
CA THR A 100 -25.28 -24.87 1.78
C THR A 100 -24.48 -23.66 1.27
N GLU A 101 -24.73 -23.22 0.04
CA GLU A 101 -24.10 -22.03 -0.54
C GLU A 101 -24.53 -20.74 0.16
N GLU A 102 -25.82 -20.59 0.49
CA GLU A 102 -26.33 -19.44 1.22
C GLU A 102 -25.76 -19.39 2.65
N VAL A 103 -25.65 -20.54 3.31
CA VAL A 103 -25.03 -20.64 4.65
C VAL A 103 -23.57 -20.20 4.59
N LEU A 104 -22.80 -20.67 3.60
CA LEU A 104 -21.41 -20.27 3.40
C LEU A 104 -21.30 -18.76 3.12
N HIS A 105 -22.15 -18.23 2.25
CA HIS A 105 -22.15 -16.81 1.88
C HIS A 105 -22.46 -15.92 3.09
N MET A 106 -23.48 -16.25 3.87
CA MET A 106 -23.83 -15.51 5.09
C MET A 106 -22.72 -15.57 6.14
N THR A 107 -22.07 -16.74 6.28
CA THR A 107 -20.91 -16.92 7.16
C THR A 107 -19.74 -16.02 6.73
N GLN A 108 -19.47 -15.94 5.42
CA GLN A 108 -18.43 -15.07 4.88
C GLN A 108 -18.74 -13.58 5.12
N ILE A 109 -19.98 -13.15 4.90
CA ILE A 109 -20.37 -11.75 5.13
C ILE A 109 -20.27 -11.40 6.61
N LEU A 110 -20.76 -12.28 7.50
CA LEU A 110 -20.64 -12.08 8.94
C LEU A 110 -19.17 -12.03 9.36
N ALA A 111 -18.33 -12.93 8.88
CA ALA A 111 -16.89 -12.93 9.14
C ALA A 111 -16.23 -11.62 8.66
N HIS A 112 -16.60 -11.13 7.47
CA HIS A 112 -16.13 -9.82 6.98
C HIS A 112 -16.58 -8.67 7.88
N LYS A 113 -17.84 -8.64 8.31
CA LYS A 113 -18.36 -7.59 9.21
C LYS A 113 -17.70 -7.65 10.59
N MET A 114 -17.51 -8.85 11.13
CA MET A 114 -16.83 -9.13 12.41
C MET A 114 -15.35 -8.77 12.39
N SER A 115 -14.67 -8.99 11.26
CA SER A 115 -13.26 -8.62 11.10
C SER A 115 -13.04 -7.12 11.31
N GLY A 116 -14.07 -6.28 11.15
CA GLY A 116 -13.98 -4.84 11.34
C GLY A 116 -12.96 -4.15 10.40
N VAL A 117 -12.41 -4.90 9.44
CA VAL A 117 -11.46 -4.38 8.45
C VAL A 117 -12.27 -3.55 7.49
N THR A 118 -12.41 -2.25 7.79
CA THR A 118 -12.72 -1.26 6.77
C THR A 118 -11.60 -1.36 5.75
N LYS A 119 -11.84 -2.03 4.62
CA LYS A 119 -10.91 -2.07 3.49
C LYS A 119 -10.79 -0.66 2.93
N ARG A 120 -9.98 0.18 3.59
CA ARG A 120 -9.41 1.37 2.98
C ARG A 120 -8.61 0.90 1.76
N PRO A 121 -8.53 1.67 0.66
CA PRO A 121 -7.67 1.29 -0.45
C PRO A 121 -6.25 1.09 0.09
N ASP A 122 -5.67 -0.10 -0.12
CA ASP A 122 -4.31 -0.36 0.37
C ASP A 122 -3.38 0.64 -0.31
N VAL A 123 -2.52 1.27 0.49
CA VAL A 123 -1.41 2.12 0.02
C VAL A 123 -0.64 1.41 -1.10
N VAL A 124 -0.53 0.08 -1.02
CA VAL A 124 0.10 -0.76 -2.05
C VAL A 124 -0.65 -0.75 -3.38
N GLU A 125 -1.98 -0.85 -3.38
CA GLU A 125 -2.77 -0.82 -4.62
C GLU A 125 -2.71 0.56 -5.28
N LEU A 126 -2.88 1.63 -4.50
CA LEU A 126 -2.78 3.00 -5.01
C LEU A 126 -1.39 3.27 -5.61
N TYR A 127 -0.32 2.83 -4.94
CA TYR A 127 1.03 2.94 -5.46
C TYR A 127 1.23 2.19 -6.78
N LYS A 128 0.75 0.94 -6.88
CA LYS A 128 0.84 0.15 -8.12
C LYS A 128 0.07 0.82 -9.26
N LEU A 129 -1.06 1.47 -8.96
CA LEU A 129 -1.83 2.21 -9.95
C LEU A 129 -1.04 3.42 -10.48
N VAL A 130 -0.41 4.21 -9.59
CA VAL A 130 0.47 5.33 -9.98
C VAL A 130 1.64 4.83 -10.84
N GLU A 131 2.29 3.73 -10.46
CA GLU A 131 3.42 3.16 -11.24
C GLU A 131 2.97 2.69 -12.63
N THR A 132 1.75 2.15 -12.74
CA THR A 132 1.16 1.74 -14.02
C THR A 132 0.87 2.95 -14.89
N PHE A 133 0.23 4.00 -14.35
CA PHE A 133 0.00 5.25 -15.08
C PHE A 133 1.29 5.88 -15.61
N ASP A 134 2.35 5.94 -14.79
CA ASP A 134 3.64 6.49 -15.22
C ASP A 134 4.21 5.72 -16.43
N LYS A 135 4.16 4.39 -16.40
CA LYS A 135 4.66 3.56 -17.52
C LYS A 135 3.80 3.72 -18.77
N ASP A 136 2.48 3.75 -18.61
CA ASP A 136 1.55 3.79 -19.73
C ASP A 136 1.50 5.16 -20.39
N ILE A 137 1.56 6.25 -19.62
CA ILE A 137 1.72 7.62 -20.14
C ILE A 137 3.00 7.70 -20.95
N ASN A 138 4.14 7.23 -20.41
CA ASN A 138 5.42 7.29 -21.11
C ASN A 138 5.42 6.48 -22.41
N LYS A 139 4.93 5.23 -22.38
CA LYS A 139 4.87 4.38 -23.57
C LYS A 139 3.97 4.98 -24.66
N ARG A 140 2.76 5.41 -24.30
CA ARG A 140 1.83 6.02 -25.26
C ARG A 140 2.36 7.34 -25.80
N THR A 141 2.98 8.17 -24.95
CA THR A 141 3.57 9.44 -25.39
C THR A 141 4.70 9.22 -26.39
N MET A 142 5.60 8.27 -26.14
CA MET A 142 6.64 7.92 -27.11
C MET A 142 6.05 7.40 -28.42
N ARG A 143 4.98 6.60 -28.34
CA ARG A 143 4.31 6.07 -29.54
C ARG A 143 3.63 7.16 -30.37
N ILE A 144 2.96 8.12 -29.73
CA ILE A 144 2.37 9.29 -30.40
C ILE A 144 3.45 10.16 -31.01
N LYS A 145 4.56 10.40 -30.29
CA LYS A 145 5.72 11.13 -30.82
C LYS A 145 6.26 10.48 -32.10
N GLU A 146 6.46 9.16 -32.10
CA GLU A 146 6.91 8.42 -33.28
C GLU A 146 5.91 8.54 -34.46
N TRP A 147 4.61 8.43 -34.18
CA TRP A 147 3.59 8.49 -35.23
C TRP A 147 3.46 9.89 -35.81
N TYR A 148 3.40 10.92 -34.96
CA TYR A 148 3.30 12.31 -35.39
C TYR A 148 4.60 12.84 -36.02
N ALA A 149 5.76 12.30 -35.65
CA ALA A 149 7.03 12.64 -36.30
C ALA A 149 7.06 12.26 -37.80
N LEU A 150 6.24 11.32 -38.26
CA LEU A 150 6.10 11.07 -39.70
C LEU A 150 5.38 12.23 -40.43
N HIS A 151 4.53 12.96 -39.71
CA HIS A 151 3.82 14.13 -40.22
C HIS A 151 4.60 15.43 -40.05
N PHE A 152 5.21 15.63 -38.87
CA PHE A 152 5.97 16.83 -38.53
C PHE A 152 7.25 16.48 -37.74
N PRO A 153 8.31 15.99 -38.43
CA PRO A 153 9.54 15.52 -37.78
C PRO A 153 10.36 16.62 -37.12
N GLU A 154 10.20 17.87 -37.54
CA GLU A 154 10.93 19.03 -37.03
C GLU A 154 10.37 19.54 -35.69
N LEU A 155 9.22 19.02 -35.24
CA LEU A 155 8.71 19.28 -33.90
C LEU A 155 9.56 18.50 -32.89
N THR A 156 10.56 19.15 -32.32
CA THR A 156 11.38 18.58 -31.25
C THR A 156 11.21 19.40 -29.98
N THR A 157 10.66 18.79 -28.94
CA THR A 157 10.51 19.40 -27.61
C THR A 157 11.02 18.43 -26.57
N ASP A 158 11.81 18.94 -25.63
CA ASP A 158 12.39 18.16 -24.54
C ASP A 158 11.33 17.65 -23.56
N ASP A 159 10.31 18.47 -23.26
CA ASP A 159 9.18 18.05 -22.42
C ASP A 159 8.13 17.30 -23.25
N CYS A 160 7.80 16.10 -22.78
CA CYS A 160 6.74 15.26 -23.30
C CYS A 160 5.36 15.91 -23.20
N THR A 161 5.07 16.63 -22.12
CA THR A 161 3.75 17.25 -21.91
C THR A 161 3.56 18.44 -22.85
N GLU A 162 4.60 19.26 -23.00
CA GLU A 162 4.60 20.40 -23.92
C GLU A 162 4.46 19.93 -25.37
N TYR A 163 5.14 18.85 -25.75
CA TYR A 163 4.97 18.23 -27.06
C TYR A 163 3.51 17.85 -27.35
N LEU A 164 2.82 17.21 -26.40
CA LEU A 164 1.42 16.81 -26.55
C LEU A 164 0.50 18.04 -26.67
N MET A 165 0.77 19.11 -25.91
CA MET A 165 0.02 20.36 -26.01
C MET A 165 0.24 21.05 -27.37
N CYS A 166 1.47 21.05 -27.89
CA CYS A 166 1.79 21.56 -29.21
C CYS A 166 1.09 20.75 -30.31
N LEU A 167 1.10 19.42 -30.19
CA LEU A 167 0.39 18.54 -31.10
C LEU A 167 -1.10 18.88 -31.17
N LEU A 168 -1.77 19.06 -30.01
CA LEU A 168 -3.19 19.43 -29.98
C LEU A 168 -3.51 20.78 -30.60
N LYS A 169 -2.57 21.74 -30.55
CA LYS A 169 -2.71 23.05 -31.17
C LYS A 169 -2.50 23.01 -32.69
N ILE A 170 -1.53 22.21 -33.16
CA ILE A 170 -1.19 22.14 -34.57
C ILE A 170 -2.21 21.28 -35.33
N ARG A 171 -2.52 20.08 -34.81
CA ARG A 171 -3.35 19.05 -35.46
C ARG A 171 -2.85 18.77 -36.89
N ASN A 172 -3.43 19.45 -37.88
CA ASN A 172 -3.00 19.38 -39.26
C ASN A 172 -2.09 20.57 -39.60
N ARG A 173 -0.86 20.25 -40.03
CA ARG A 173 0.13 21.24 -40.46
C ARG A 173 -0.40 22.20 -41.52
N GLU A 174 -1.18 21.73 -42.48
CA GLU A 174 -1.68 22.55 -43.58
C GLU A 174 -2.70 23.60 -43.12
N GLU A 175 -3.61 23.20 -42.22
CA GLU A 175 -4.58 24.11 -41.62
C GLU A 175 -3.90 25.09 -40.67
N PHE A 176 -2.92 24.62 -39.91
CA PHE A 176 -2.14 25.44 -39.00
C PHE A 176 -1.38 26.57 -39.72
N VAL A 177 -0.75 26.27 -40.86
CA VAL A 177 -0.06 27.27 -41.71
C VAL A 177 -1.05 28.27 -42.32
N LYS A 178 -2.25 27.82 -42.71
CA LYS A 178 -3.29 28.71 -43.27
C LYS A 178 -3.85 29.66 -42.23
N ASN A 179 -4.09 29.17 -41.02
CA ASN A 179 -4.71 29.95 -39.95
C ASN A 179 -3.73 30.91 -39.26
N ASN A 180 -2.42 30.66 -39.37
CA ASN A 180 -1.36 31.54 -38.83
C ASN A 180 -1.54 31.82 -37.32
N THR A 181 -2.14 30.87 -36.60
CA THR A 181 -2.60 30.99 -35.21
C THR A 181 -1.52 30.65 -34.17
N GLY A 182 -0.29 30.41 -34.58
CA GLY A 182 0.81 29.95 -33.72
C GLY A 182 1.97 30.92 -33.60
N GLU A 183 2.96 30.54 -32.79
CA GLU A 183 4.23 31.24 -32.72
C GLU A 183 4.91 31.26 -34.11
N PRO A 184 5.51 32.39 -34.50
CA PRO A 184 6.05 32.57 -35.85
C PRO A 184 7.15 31.55 -36.19
N GLU A 185 7.90 31.09 -35.18
CA GLU A 185 8.92 30.05 -35.34
C GLU A 185 8.30 28.69 -35.70
N LEU A 186 7.23 28.29 -35.00
CA LEU A 186 6.52 27.04 -35.25
C LEU A 186 5.86 27.02 -36.63
N VAL A 187 5.30 28.16 -37.06
CA VAL A 187 4.71 28.30 -38.40
C VAL A 187 5.78 28.22 -39.49
N ASN A 188 6.94 28.82 -39.28
CA ASN A 188 8.06 28.73 -40.23
C ASN A 188 8.61 27.30 -40.32
N LEU A 189 8.71 26.60 -39.19
CA LEU A 189 9.06 25.17 -39.16
C LEU A 189 8.02 24.32 -39.89
N ALA A 190 6.73 24.58 -39.67
CA ALA A 190 5.63 23.88 -40.35
C ALA A 190 5.66 24.10 -41.88
N LYS A 191 5.98 25.31 -42.35
CA LYS A 191 6.14 25.63 -43.78
C LYS A 191 7.32 24.89 -44.42
N ASN A 192 8.43 24.79 -43.70
CA ASN A 192 9.66 24.15 -44.20
C ASN A 192 9.72 22.65 -43.91
N SER A 193 8.68 22.09 -43.29
CA SER A 193 8.66 20.68 -42.89
C SER A 193 8.58 19.75 -44.09
N MET A 194 9.42 18.71 -44.04
CA MET A 194 9.52 17.66 -45.06
C MET A 194 8.63 16.44 -44.74
N GLY A 195 7.82 16.52 -43.68
CA GLY A 195 6.95 15.43 -43.25
C GLY A 195 5.81 15.13 -44.23
N ARG A 196 5.29 13.91 -44.15
CA ARG A 196 4.21 13.43 -45.02
C ARG A 196 2.87 14.06 -44.60
N PRO A 197 2.02 14.52 -45.54
CA PRO A 197 0.66 14.95 -45.19
C PRO A 197 -0.16 13.74 -44.70
N PHE A 198 -0.87 13.92 -43.59
CA PHE A 198 -1.77 12.92 -43.01
C PHE A 198 -3.22 13.20 -43.42
N GLY A 199 -4.03 12.16 -43.50
CA GLY A 199 -5.47 12.29 -43.69
C GLY A 199 -6.15 12.88 -42.44
N ALA A 200 -7.33 13.47 -42.61
CA ALA A 200 -8.10 14.03 -41.49
C ALA A 200 -8.43 12.97 -40.42
N GLU A 201 -8.78 11.75 -40.83
CA GLU A 201 -9.08 10.63 -39.92
C GLU A 201 -7.85 10.21 -39.09
N GLU A 202 -6.66 10.14 -39.72
CA GLU A 202 -5.42 9.77 -39.03
C GLU A 202 -5.08 10.81 -37.94
N ILE A 203 -5.23 12.10 -38.26
CA ILE A 203 -4.98 13.19 -37.31
C ILE A 203 -6.00 13.16 -36.17
N GLU A 204 -7.27 12.90 -36.46
CA GLU A 204 -8.31 12.83 -35.44
C GLU A 204 -8.03 11.72 -34.41
N HIS A 205 -7.58 10.54 -34.86
CA HIS A 205 -7.16 9.47 -33.96
C HIS A 205 -5.97 9.85 -33.08
N ILE A 206 -4.95 10.52 -33.64
CA ILE A 206 -3.80 10.99 -32.87
C ILE A 206 -4.21 12.04 -31.84
N VAL A 207 -5.06 12.99 -32.24
CA VAL A 207 -5.59 14.03 -31.36
C VAL A 207 -6.42 13.42 -30.22
N PHE A 208 -7.30 12.47 -30.53
CA PHE A 208 -8.11 11.78 -29.53
C PHE A 208 -7.24 11.05 -28.49
N ASP A 209 -6.23 10.30 -28.93
CA ASP A 209 -5.34 9.59 -28.00
C ASP A 209 -4.46 10.57 -27.20
N THR A 210 -4.04 11.68 -27.80
CA THR A 210 -3.32 12.76 -27.11
C THR A 210 -4.17 13.39 -26.01
N GLU A 211 -5.45 13.68 -26.26
CA GLU A 211 -6.38 14.17 -25.24
C GLU A 211 -6.57 13.17 -24.09
N ASN A 212 -6.63 11.87 -24.40
CA ASN A 212 -6.73 10.82 -23.38
C ASN A 212 -5.46 10.75 -22.52
N ILE A 213 -4.26 10.87 -23.11
CA ILE A 213 -3.01 10.93 -22.35
C ILE A 213 -3.00 12.14 -21.41
N LEU A 214 -3.45 13.32 -21.86
CA LEU A 214 -3.53 14.50 -21.00
C LEU A 214 -4.51 14.32 -19.84
N LYS A 215 -5.67 13.69 -20.09
CA LYS A 215 -6.61 13.30 -19.02
C LYS A 215 -5.95 12.32 -18.05
N ASP A 216 -5.20 11.34 -18.53
CA ASP A 216 -4.49 10.38 -17.69
C ASP A 216 -3.36 11.01 -16.87
N ILE A 217 -2.69 12.04 -17.40
CA ILE A 217 -1.73 12.85 -16.64
C ILE A 217 -2.41 13.55 -15.48
N GLN A 218 -3.65 14.05 -15.66
CA GLN A 218 -4.43 14.64 -14.58
C GLN A 218 -4.90 13.57 -13.58
N ASN A 219 -5.48 12.47 -14.07
CA ASN A 219 -5.90 11.35 -13.22
C ASN A 219 -4.75 10.83 -12.35
N ARG A 220 -3.54 10.75 -12.91
CA ARG A 220 -2.35 10.36 -12.15
C ARG A 220 -2.06 11.30 -10.98
N LYS A 221 -2.25 12.63 -11.16
CA LYS A 221 -2.09 13.60 -10.06
C LYS A 221 -3.15 13.38 -9.00
N ASP A 222 -4.39 13.20 -9.40
CA ASP A 222 -5.51 12.98 -8.46
C ASP A 222 -5.30 11.71 -7.62
N VAL A 223 -4.84 10.61 -8.26
CA VAL A 223 -4.50 9.36 -7.56
C VAL A 223 -3.29 9.55 -6.65
N TYR A 224 -2.31 10.37 -7.05
CA TYR A 224 -1.16 10.69 -6.21
C TYR A 224 -1.55 11.49 -4.96
N ASP A 225 -2.44 12.46 -5.10
CA ASP A 225 -2.96 13.24 -3.99
C ASP A 225 -3.76 12.36 -3.02
N LEU A 226 -4.59 11.46 -3.55
CA LEU A 226 -5.29 10.45 -2.75
C LEU A 226 -4.32 9.51 -2.00
N LEU A 227 -3.25 9.07 -2.66
CA LEU A 227 -2.19 8.27 -2.01
C LEU A 227 -1.54 9.05 -0.87
N ASN A 228 -1.26 10.34 -1.08
CA ASN A 228 -0.66 11.20 -0.07
C ASN A 228 -1.56 11.37 1.16
N GLU A 229 -2.85 11.64 0.95
CA GLU A 229 -3.84 11.72 2.03
C GLU A 229 -3.99 10.40 2.78
N THR A 230 -4.01 9.28 2.06
CA THR A 230 -4.12 7.93 2.66
C THR A 230 -2.91 7.64 3.55
N VAL A 231 -1.69 7.88 3.06
CA VAL A 231 -0.46 7.66 3.84
C VAL A 231 -0.40 8.58 5.06
N LYS A 232 -0.82 9.84 4.94
CA LYS A 232 -0.84 10.79 6.05
C LYS A 232 -1.82 10.38 7.15
N ASN A 233 -2.97 9.81 6.77
CA ASN A 233 -4.02 9.39 7.69
C ASN A 233 -3.71 8.02 8.35
N ASP A 234 -3.20 7.07 7.58
CA ASP A 234 -2.93 5.71 8.05
C ASP A 234 -1.56 5.59 8.75
N TYR A 235 -0.56 6.34 8.28
CA TYR A 235 0.83 6.25 8.74
C TYR A 235 1.45 7.64 9.00
N PRO A 236 0.96 8.38 10.02
CA PRO A 236 1.39 9.76 10.27
C PRO A 236 2.87 9.89 10.66
N ASN A 237 3.46 8.93 11.38
CA ASN A 237 4.88 9.02 11.75
C ASN A 237 5.80 8.70 10.58
N LEU A 238 5.44 7.71 9.75
CA LEU A 238 6.17 7.44 8.50
C LEU A 238 6.03 8.60 7.51
N TYR A 239 4.86 9.24 7.42
CA TYR A 239 4.66 10.44 6.61
C TYR A 239 5.56 11.60 7.07
N GLU A 240 5.65 11.88 8.37
CA GLU A 240 6.56 12.94 8.84
C GLU A 240 8.04 12.62 8.58
N LEU A 241 8.42 11.33 8.60
CA LEU A 241 9.79 10.90 8.31
C LEU A 241 10.12 10.95 6.80
N MET A 242 9.23 10.47 5.93
CA MET A 242 9.52 10.20 4.51
C MET A 242 8.59 10.96 3.53
N GLY A 243 7.69 11.81 4.00
CA GLY A 243 6.67 12.47 3.18
C GLY A 243 7.05 13.86 2.64
N GLN A 244 8.24 14.40 2.98
CA GLN A 244 8.62 15.76 2.56
C GLN A 244 8.83 15.92 1.06
N THR A 245 9.25 14.84 0.38
CA THR A 245 9.56 14.87 -1.05
C THR A 245 8.78 13.78 -1.76
N ASN A 246 8.29 14.07 -2.97
CA ASN A 246 7.48 13.11 -3.71
C ASN A 246 8.21 11.77 -3.94
N ASN A 247 9.52 11.83 -4.16
CA ASN A 247 10.38 10.64 -4.32
C ASN A 247 10.47 9.81 -3.04
N ASP A 248 10.52 10.45 -1.87
CA ASP A 248 10.62 9.75 -0.59
C ASP A 248 9.29 9.06 -0.24
N LEU A 249 8.16 9.71 -0.54
CA LEU A 249 6.82 9.13 -0.38
C LEU A 249 6.63 7.92 -1.31
N LEU A 250 6.99 8.04 -2.59
CA LEU A 250 6.92 6.92 -3.53
C LEU A 250 7.86 5.78 -3.12
N THR A 251 9.04 6.10 -2.58
CA THR A 251 9.97 5.08 -2.06
C THR A 251 9.39 4.36 -0.85
N LEU A 252 8.73 5.07 0.06
CA LEU A 252 8.02 4.48 1.19
C LEU A 252 6.92 3.52 0.70
N CYS A 253 6.08 3.96 -0.23
CA CYS A 253 5.02 3.14 -0.80
C CYS A 253 5.57 1.91 -1.53
N ARG A 254 6.73 2.05 -2.19
CA ARG A 254 7.47 0.93 -2.78
C ARG A 254 7.93 -0.08 -1.73
N LEU A 255 8.38 0.37 -0.56
CA LEU A 255 8.75 -0.52 0.55
C LEU A 255 7.52 -1.31 1.05
N PHE A 256 6.37 -0.67 1.17
CA PHE A 256 5.10 -1.35 1.48
C PHE A 256 4.75 -2.40 0.43
N SER A 257 4.88 -2.06 -0.86
CA SER A 257 4.62 -2.99 -1.97
C SER A 257 5.56 -4.20 -1.97
N ILE A 258 6.86 -4.01 -1.71
CA ILE A 258 7.83 -5.13 -1.65
C ILE A 258 7.62 -6.00 -0.41
N SER A 259 7.13 -5.40 0.69
CA SER A 259 6.87 -6.10 1.96
C SER A 259 5.46 -6.67 2.07
N ASN A 260 4.63 -6.59 1.03
CA ASN A 260 3.22 -7.01 1.05
C ASN A 260 2.46 -6.45 2.28
N SER A 261 2.63 -5.15 2.55
CA SER A 261 1.99 -4.44 3.67
C SER A 261 2.41 -4.92 5.08
N THR A 262 3.44 -5.77 5.19
CA THR A 262 3.97 -6.27 6.48
C THR A 262 5.21 -5.51 6.97
N LEU A 263 5.35 -4.26 6.57
CA LEU A 263 6.52 -3.43 6.89
C LEU A 263 6.78 -3.33 8.41
N HIS A 264 5.72 -3.29 9.23
CA HIS A 264 5.81 -3.26 10.70
C HIS A 264 6.50 -4.51 11.31
N LYS A 265 6.42 -5.67 10.65
CA LYS A 265 7.06 -6.92 11.11
C LYS A 265 8.56 -6.96 10.79
N MET A 266 9.01 -6.14 9.84
CA MET A 266 10.39 -6.17 9.36
C MET A 266 11.34 -5.42 10.30
N THR A 267 12.57 -5.93 10.42
CA THR A 267 13.64 -5.29 11.18
C THR A 267 14.40 -4.27 10.31
N GLY A 268 15.06 -3.29 10.93
CA GLY A 268 15.79 -2.25 10.21
C GLY A 268 16.83 -2.76 9.20
N PRO A 269 17.67 -3.77 9.51
CA PRO A 269 18.58 -4.36 8.52
C PRO A 269 17.86 -5.05 7.35
N ALA A 270 16.70 -5.67 7.60
CA ALA A 270 15.89 -6.28 6.54
C ALA A 270 15.32 -5.20 5.60
N ILE A 271 14.85 -4.08 6.15
CA ILE A 271 14.35 -2.92 5.39
C ILE A 271 15.48 -2.30 4.54
N GLN A 272 16.71 -2.23 5.07
CA GLN A 272 17.87 -1.72 4.34
C GLN A 272 18.23 -2.55 3.09
N VAL A 273 18.11 -3.87 3.16
CA VAL A 273 18.43 -4.77 2.04
C VAL A 273 17.20 -5.03 1.15
N LEU A 274 16.05 -4.49 1.53
CA LEU A 274 14.80 -4.67 0.80
C LEU A 274 14.90 -4.03 -0.59
N GLY A 275 14.61 -4.81 -1.63
CA GLY A 275 14.67 -4.32 -3.01
C GLY A 275 16.08 -4.31 -3.64
N SER A 276 17.14 -4.71 -2.92
CA SER A 276 18.52 -4.73 -3.45
C SER A 276 18.70 -5.60 -4.71
N LYS A 277 17.84 -6.61 -4.91
CA LYS A 277 17.87 -7.45 -6.12
C LYS A 277 17.42 -6.71 -7.39
N LYS A 278 16.46 -5.78 -7.29
CA LYS A 278 15.93 -5.05 -8.45
C LYS A 278 16.77 -3.82 -8.78
N ASP A 279 17.16 -3.06 -7.75
CA ASP A 279 17.83 -1.76 -7.96
C ASP A 279 19.36 -1.88 -8.08
N LYS A 280 19.92 -3.09 -7.94
CA LYS A 280 21.38 -3.37 -7.98
C LYS A 280 22.20 -2.44 -7.08
N SER A 281 21.60 -1.89 -6.03
CA SER A 281 22.23 -1.00 -5.06
C SER A 281 22.53 -1.77 -3.77
N LYS A 282 23.61 -1.38 -3.08
CA LYS A 282 23.95 -1.98 -1.76
C LYS A 282 22.95 -1.59 -0.66
N TYR A 283 22.06 -0.62 -0.92
CA TYR A 283 21.19 0.02 0.06
C TYR A 283 19.70 -0.18 -0.24
N GLY A 284 19.37 -1.08 -1.17
CA GLY A 284 18.00 -1.44 -1.51
C GLY A 284 17.20 -0.29 -2.13
N ALA A 285 15.88 -0.38 -1.95
CA ALA A 285 14.92 0.62 -2.42
C ALA A 285 15.13 2.00 -1.75
N ILE A 286 15.72 2.03 -0.54
CA ILE A 286 16.01 3.26 0.23
C ILE A 286 17.12 4.09 -0.42
N PHE A 287 17.85 3.54 -1.38
CA PHE A 287 18.89 4.27 -2.10
C PHE A 287 18.39 5.55 -2.78
N ASN A 288 17.17 5.51 -3.32
CA ASN A 288 16.59 6.62 -4.09
C ASN A 288 16.02 7.75 -3.24
N THR A 289 16.25 7.71 -1.93
CA THR A 289 15.71 8.72 -1.00
C THR A 289 16.54 9.99 -0.98
N SER A 290 15.88 11.12 -0.69
CA SER A 290 16.52 12.44 -0.57
C SER A 290 17.59 12.45 0.51
N TYR A 291 17.41 11.68 1.59
CA TYR A 291 18.39 11.51 2.67
C TYR A 291 19.73 10.97 2.17
N LEU A 292 19.70 9.94 1.32
CA LEU A 292 20.91 9.34 0.75
C LEU A 292 21.52 10.21 -0.35
N ALA A 293 20.68 10.93 -1.11
CA ALA A 293 21.15 11.92 -2.08
C ALA A 293 21.91 13.09 -1.42
N ARG A 294 21.46 13.56 -0.24
CA ARG A 294 22.13 14.60 0.56
C ARG A 294 23.40 14.09 1.25
N SER A 295 23.46 12.82 1.59
CA SER A 295 24.61 12.20 2.24
C SER A 295 25.64 11.71 1.21
N LYS A 296 26.69 12.51 0.95
CA LYS A 296 27.81 12.11 0.07
C LYS A 296 28.89 11.28 0.81
N VAL A 297 28.78 11.12 2.13
CA VAL A 297 29.78 10.48 3.00
C VAL A 297 29.10 9.42 3.85
N ASP A 298 29.70 8.22 3.94
CA ASP A 298 29.20 7.12 4.79
C ASP A 298 27.70 6.82 4.58
N GLN A 299 27.27 6.74 3.31
CA GLN A 299 25.89 6.41 2.92
C GLN A 299 25.35 5.16 3.61
N GLY A 300 26.20 4.18 3.91
CA GLY A 300 25.83 2.98 4.65
C GLY A 300 25.40 3.22 6.10
N LYS A 301 26.02 4.20 6.79
CA LYS A 301 25.62 4.55 8.17
C LYS A 301 24.25 5.22 8.18
N ILE A 302 24.03 6.17 7.27
CA ILE A 302 22.74 6.86 7.13
C ILE A 302 21.65 5.89 6.68
N SER A 303 21.93 5.03 5.69
CA SER A 303 21.00 3.98 5.24
C SER A 303 20.57 3.05 6.36
N ARG A 304 21.52 2.58 7.20
CA ARG A 304 21.21 1.71 8.34
C ARG A 304 20.38 2.43 9.40
N MET A 305 20.72 3.68 9.70
CA MET A 305 19.97 4.50 10.65
C MET A 305 18.54 4.74 10.14
N LEU A 306 18.39 5.09 8.86
CA LEU A 306 17.10 5.32 8.22
C LEU A 306 16.25 4.04 8.23
N GLY A 307 16.79 2.88 7.85
CA GLY A 307 16.07 1.60 7.93
C GLY A 307 15.59 1.26 9.35
N ASN A 308 16.42 1.50 10.37
CA ASN A 308 16.03 1.32 11.77
C ASN A 308 14.90 2.27 12.20
N LYS A 309 14.96 3.55 11.78
CA LYS A 309 13.91 4.54 12.11
C LYS A 309 12.61 4.28 11.36
N ILE A 310 12.66 3.83 10.10
CA ILE A 310 11.48 3.40 9.33
C ILE A 310 10.81 2.20 10.02
N SER A 311 11.58 1.17 10.41
CA SER A 311 11.05 0.01 11.15
C SER A 311 10.34 0.42 12.44
N LEU A 312 10.92 1.37 13.19
CA LEU A 312 10.32 1.86 14.42
C LEU A 312 9.05 2.68 14.19
N CYS A 313 9.06 3.61 13.24
CA CYS A 313 7.84 4.35 12.86
C CYS A 313 6.72 3.42 12.40
N ALA A 314 7.04 2.42 11.56
CA ALA A 314 6.05 1.48 11.06
C ALA A 314 5.36 0.69 12.18
N LYS A 315 6.10 0.32 13.24
CA LYS A 315 5.53 -0.35 14.42
C LYS A 315 4.65 0.59 15.25
N ILE A 316 5.10 1.83 15.46
CA ILE A 316 4.34 2.83 16.21
C ILE A 316 3.03 3.18 15.49
N ASP A 317 3.07 3.31 14.16
CA ASP A 317 1.88 3.59 13.35
C ASP A 317 0.89 2.41 13.38
N GLU A 318 1.37 1.16 13.35
CA GLU A 318 0.52 -0.04 13.48
C GLU A 318 -0.19 -0.09 14.85
N GLU A 319 0.53 0.26 15.93
CA GLU A 319 -0.01 0.32 17.29
C GLU A 319 -0.87 1.58 17.55
N LYS A 320 -0.96 2.50 16.57
CA LYS A 320 -1.72 3.77 16.63
C LYS A 320 -1.44 4.62 17.87
N MET A 321 -0.20 4.56 18.40
CA MET A 321 0.08 5.10 19.74
C MET A 321 0.15 6.64 19.78
N GLU A 322 0.63 7.34 18.73
CA GLU A 322 0.68 8.82 18.71
C GLU A 322 0.78 9.42 17.30
N ASN A 323 0.19 10.60 17.09
CA ASN A 323 0.20 11.31 15.79
C ASN A 323 1.49 12.12 15.58
N GLY A 324 2.42 11.60 14.77
CA GLY A 324 3.45 12.36 14.02
C GLY A 324 4.67 12.90 14.79
N LYS A 325 4.65 12.93 16.13
CA LYS A 325 5.75 13.48 16.95
C LYS A 325 7.06 12.71 16.80
N TYR A 326 6.99 11.38 16.82
CA TYR A 326 8.17 10.53 16.68
C TYR A 326 8.79 10.63 15.29
N GLY A 327 7.96 10.71 14.25
CA GLY A 327 8.41 10.92 12.88
C GLY A 327 9.24 12.20 12.72
N SER A 328 8.77 13.31 13.29
CA SER A 328 9.47 14.59 13.26
C SER A 328 10.80 14.55 14.03
N SER A 329 10.81 13.99 15.25
CA SER A 329 12.04 13.84 16.04
C SER A 329 13.08 12.96 15.35
N PHE A 330 12.66 11.84 14.75
CA PHE A 330 13.58 10.97 14.02
C PHE A 330 14.12 11.64 12.76
N ARG A 331 13.31 12.42 12.06
CA ARG A 331 13.76 13.22 10.91
C ARG A 331 14.84 14.21 11.31
N GLU A 332 14.63 14.98 12.38
CA GLU A 332 15.61 15.93 12.90
C GLU A 332 16.92 15.23 13.28
N ALA A 333 16.84 14.09 13.96
CA ALA A 333 18.02 13.29 14.32
C ALA A 333 18.80 12.81 13.08
N ILE A 334 18.10 12.38 12.02
CA ILE A 334 18.75 11.96 10.77
C ILE A 334 19.41 13.14 10.06
N ASN A 335 18.71 14.28 9.96
CA ASN A 335 19.24 15.48 9.31
C ASN A 335 20.47 16.03 10.06
N ALA A 336 20.40 16.13 11.40
CA ALA A 336 21.54 16.54 12.21
C ALA A 336 22.75 15.62 11.99
N LYS A 337 22.53 14.31 11.82
CA LYS A 337 23.62 13.38 11.53
C LYS A 337 24.20 13.54 10.13
N ILE A 338 23.36 13.82 9.12
CA ILE A 338 23.81 14.11 7.76
C ILE A 338 24.67 15.37 7.77
N ASP A 339 24.26 16.40 8.50
CA ASP A 339 25.00 17.67 8.62
C ASP A 339 26.32 17.48 9.35
N GLU A 340 26.37 16.68 10.42
CA GLU A 340 27.61 16.31 11.11
C GLU A 340 28.60 15.61 10.16
N LEU A 341 28.12 14.60 9.41
CA LEU A 341 28.97 13.84 8.48
C LEU A 341 29.49 14.70 7.31
N ASN A 342 28.68 15.64 6.84
CA ASN A 342 29.06 16.59 5.80
C ASN A 342 30.02 17.67 6.36
N GLY A 343 29.79 18.17 7.57
CA GLY A 343 30.63 19.18 8.26
C GLY A 343 32.01 18.65 8.66
N LEU A 344 32.12 17.39 9.07
CA LEU A 344 33.39 16.71 9.37
C LEU A 344 34.38 16.67 8.18
N LYS A 345 33.91 16.88 6.93
CA LYS A 345 34.78 17.04 5.76
C LYS A 345 35.30 18.47 5.56
N GLN A 346 34.58 19.52 6.00
CA GLN A 346 35.11 20.88 5.91
C GLN A 346 36.31 21.08 6.85
N SER A 347 36.32 20.43 8.02
CA SER A 347 37.47 20.45 8.93
C SER A 347 38.63 19.56 8.44
N LYS A 348 38.35 18.40 7.85
CA LYS A 348 39.38 17.50 7.31
C LYS A 348 40.05 17.98 6.01
N LYS A 349 39.43 18.90 5.25
CA LYS A 349 40.05 19.49 4.04
C LYS A 349 41.11 20.57 4.30
N LYS A 350 41.36 20.98 5.56
CA LYS A 350 42.38 21.99 5.91
C LYS A 350 43.70 21.43 6.48
N ILE A 351 43.82 20.13 6.72
CA ILE A 351 45.09 19.54 7.16
C ILE A 351 45.74 18.91 5.94
N SER A 352 46.51 19.71 5.22
CA SER A 352 47.32 19.24 4.10
C SER A 352 48.31 18.18 4.60
N VAL A 353 48.38 17.08 3.85
CA VAL A 353 49.22 15.89 4.08
C VAL A 353 50.73 16.19 4.10
N SER A 354 51.13 17.47 3.99
CA SER A 354 52.51 17.96 4.01
C SER A 354 53.16 18.03 5.40
N GLU A 355 52.39 18.05 6.50
CA GLU A 355 52.96 18.15 7.86
C GLU A 355 53.19 16.78 8.53
N PHE A 356 52.46 15.74 8.11
CA PHE A 356 52.59 14.41 8.70
C PHE A 356 53.83 13.66 8.18
N THR A 357 54.24 13.89 6.93
CA THR A 357 55.39 13.20 6.30
C THR A 357 56.74 13.72 6.76
N LYS A 358 56.85 14.98 7.22
CA LYS A 358 58.11 15.53 7.75
C LYS A 358 58.49 15.02 9.15
N LYS A 359 57.54 14.49 9.93
CA LYS A 359 57.81 13.94 11.28
C LYS A 359 58.26 12.48 11.29
N VAL A 360 58.06 11.73 10.21
CA VAL A 360 58.34 10.27 10.17
C VAL A 360 59.78 9.96 9.72
N TYR A 361 60.45 10.84 8.98
CA TYR A 361 61.81 10.62 8.45
C TYR A 361 62.97 11.19 9.29
N LYS A 362 62.76 11.46 10.59
CA LYS A 362 63.83 11.83 11.53
C LYS A 362 64.09 10.74 12.59
N LYS A 363 64.31 9.50 12.17
CA LYS A 363 65.00 8.51 13.00
C LYS A 363 66.32 8.15 12.33
N SER A 364 67.41 8.44 13.04
CA SER A 364 68.80 8.17 12.68
C SER A 364 69.02 6.68 12.42
N PRO A 365 69.98 6.28 11.55
CA PRO A 365 70.28 4.88 11.31
C PRO A 365 70.90 4.27 12.58
N VAL A 366 70.37 3.13 13.01
CA VAL A 366 70.95 2.33 14.10
C VAL A 366 72.10 1.52 13.51
N GLU A 367 73.32 1.79 13.97
CA GLU A 367 74.51 1.00 13.64
C GLU A 367 74.41 -0.40 14.27
N PHE A 368 74.47 -1.44 13.45
CA PHE A 368 74.56 -2.82 13.91
C PHE A 368 76.01 -3.12 14.31
N VAL A 369 76.30 -3.12 15.61
CA VAL A 369 77.56 -3.68 16.12
C VAL A 369 77.43 -5.20 16.16
N LYS A 370 78.26 -5.89 15.36
CA LYS A 370 78.41 -7.36 15.40
C LYS A 370 79.30 -7.76 16.57
N LYS A 371 78.73 -8.42 17.58
CA LYS A 371 79.08 -9.78 18.01
C LYS A 371 78.19 -10.25 19.15
#